data_AF-Q9Z633-F1
#
_entry.id   AF-Q9Z633-F1
#
_cell.length_a   1.000
_cell.length_b   1.000
_cell.length_c   1.000
_cell.angle_alpha   90.00
_cell.angle_beta   90.00
_cell.angle_gamma   90.00
#
_symmetry.space_group_name_H-M   'P 1'
#
loop_
_entity.id
_entity.type
_entity.pdbx_description
1 polymer ?
#
loop_
_entity_poly.entity_id
_entity_poly.type
_entity_poly.pdbx_seq_one_letter_code
_entity_poly.pdbx_strand_id
1 'polypeptide(L)'
;AAHGQTFIPPFDDPDIIAGQGSLAVEMVDLISTEQADYVFAGIGGGGLISGVATYLKAKSPITKIIGVEPDGAPSMTAALKQNQVVTLDKIDKFVDGAAVKEVGSLTFQHAKVLVDEVTTVSEGAVCSTILDMYTKQAIVAEPAGALSVAALETYREEIKDKTVVCIVSGGNNDINRMQEIEERSLLHEGLKHYFIVNFSQRPGALKEFVNDVLGHDDITKFEYTKKVNRGNGPVIIGVLLQDKNDYEGLLDRVAAFDPSYIPINDNQTLYTLLV
;
A
#
# COMPACT_ATOMS: atom_id res chain seq x y z
N ALA A 1 14.13 0.13 -32.32
CA ALA A 1 13.53 0.04 -33.67
C ALA A 1 14.23 -1.05 -34.48
N ALA A 2 13.74 -2.30 -34.43
CA ALA A 2 14.24 -3.41 -35.24
C ALA A 2 13.16 -3.98 -36.19
N HIS A 3 11.88 -3.72 -35.89
CA HIS A 3 10.73 -4.27 -36.62
C HIS A 3 9.82 -3.20 -37.26
N GLY A 4 10.19 -1.91 -37.22
CA GLY A 4 9.40 -0.82 -37.81
C GLY A 4 8.00 -0.62 -37.19
N GLN A 5 7.74 -1.18 -36.02
CA GLN A 5 6.47 -1.05 -35.30
C GLN A 5 6.43 0.26 -34.51
N THR A 6 5.24 0.87 -34.44
CA THR A 6 4.97 2.02 -33.58
C THR A 6 4.93 1.57 -32.13
N PHE A 7 5.73 2.20 -31.28
CA PHE A 7 5.65 2.00 -29.84
C PHE A 7 4.47 2.82 -29.30
N ILE A 8 3.61 2.17 -28.50
CA ILE A 8 2.49 2.83 -27.82
C ILE A 8 2.90 3.03 -26.36
N PRO A 9 3.16 4.27 -25.92
CA PRO A 9 3.55 4.53 -24.54
C PRO A 9 2.42 4.20 -23.56
N PRO A 10 2.73 3.75 -22.34
CA PRO A 10 1.72 3.50 -21.33
C PRO A 10 1.12 4.77 -20.70
N PHE A 11 1.80 5.93 -20.81
CA PHE A 11 1.33 7.19 -20.19
C PHE A 11 1.89 8.48 -20.78
N ASP A 12 3.15 8.52 -21.23
CA ASP A 12 3.83 9.77 -21.63
C ASP A 12 3.58 10.15 -23.09
N ASP A 13 2.30 10.29 -23.44
CA ASP A 13 1.85 10.62 -24.79
C ASP A 13 0.58 11.49 -24.73
N PRO A 14 0.44 12.55 -25.53
CA PRO A 14 -0.71 13.44 -25.49
C PRO A 14 -2.05 12.74 -25.75
N ASP A 15 -2.11 11.77 -26.67
CA ASP A 15 -3.34 11.06 -27.02
C ASP A 15 -3.70 10.06 -25.91
N ILE A 16 -2.71 9.41 -25.30
CA ILE A 16 -2.92 8.57 -24.12
C ILE A 16 -3.48 9.39 -22.95
N ILE A 17 -2.89 10.56 -22.68
CA ILE A 17 -3.33 11.48 -21.61
C ILE A 17 -4.76 11.97 -21.89
N ALA A 18 -5.04 12.42 -23.12
CA ALA A 18 -6.38 12.87 -23.51
C ALA A 18 -7.42 11.75 -23.37
N GLY A 19 -7.05 10.53 -23.77
CA GLY A 19 -7.87 9.33 -23.58
C GLY A 19 -8.22 9.09 -22.12
N GLN A 20 -7.25 9.15 -21.20
CA GLN A 20 -7.53 8.99 -19.77
C GLN A 20 -8.43 10.12 -19.22
N GLY A 21 -8.34 11.32 -19.80
CA GLY A 21 -9.17 12.46 -19.44
C GLY A 21 -10.66 12.27 -19.73
N SER A 22 -11.05 11.30 -20.56
CA SER A 22 -12.48 11.01 -20.81
C SER A 22 -13.22 10.62 -19.54
N LEU A 23 -12.53 9.98 -18.58
CA LEU A 23 -13.09 9.63 -17.28
C LEU A 23 -13.61 10.87 -16.53
N ALA A 24 -12.89 12.00 -16.62
CA ALA A 24 -13.32 13.24 -15.98
C ALA A 24 -14.54 13.87 -16.66
N VAL A 25 -14.73 13.63 -17.96
CA VAL A 25 -15.95 14.02 -18.69
C VAL A 25 -17.14 13.27 -18.11
N GLU A 26 -17.06 11.94 -18.05
CA GLU A 26 -18.11 11.08 -17.52
C GLU A 26 -18.42 11.40 -16.06
N MET A 27 -17.38 11.64 -15.25
CA MET A 27 -17.52 12.03 -13.85
C MET A 27 -18.29 13.35 -13.69
N VAL A 28 -17.94 14.39 -14.45
CA VAL A 28 -18.64 15.68 -14.37
C VAL A 28 -20.10 15.55 -14.84
N ASP A 29 -20.34 14.79 -15.91
CA ASP A 29 -21.69 14.53 -16.41
C ASP A 29 -22.54 13.73 -15.41
N LEU A 30 -21.94 12.82 -14.65
CA LEU A 30 -22.63 12.04 -13.62
C LEU A 30 -22.99 12.89 -12.40
N ILE A 31 -22.04 13.70 -11.91
CA ILE A 31 -22.22 14.49 -10.69
C ILE A 31 -23.17 15.68 -10.93
N SER A 32 -23.36 16.11 -12.19
CA SER A 32 -24.33 17.06 -12.81
C SER A 32 -25.06 18.13 -11.97
N THR A 33 -25.51 17.81 -10.78
CA THR A 33 -26.13 18.69 -9.78
C THR A 33 -25.18 19.23 -8.71
N GLU A 34 -23.99 18.65 -8.56
CA GLU A 34 -22.98 19.06 -7.57
C GLU A 34 -21.58 19.20 -8.21
N GLN A 35 -20.69 19.90 -7.53
CA GLN A 35 -19.29 20.04 -7.92
C GLN A 35 -18.43 19.27 -6.93
N ALA A 36 -17.48 18.45 -7.41
CA ALA A 36 -16.54 17.78 -6.53
C ALA A 36 -15.60 18.82 -5.87
N ASP A 37 -15.50 18.80 -4.55
CA ASP A 37 -14.49 19.56 -3.82
C ASP A 37 -13.10 18.93 -4.01
N TYR A 38 -13.02 17.60 -3.98
CA TYR A 38 -11.78 16.83 -4.12
C TYR A 38 -11.92 15.68 -5.12
N VAL A 39 -10.86 15.45 -5.90
CA VAL A 39 -10.69 14.27 -6.76
C VAL A 39 -9.35 13.63 -6.46
N PHE A 40 -9.38 12.36 -6.07
CA PHE A 40 -8.20 11.55 -5.77
C PHE A 40 -7.93 10.56 -6.92
N ALA A 41 -6.69 10.52 -7.38
CA ALA A 41 -6.27 9.60 -8.44
C ALA A 41 -4.90 8.96 -8.14
N GLY A 42 -4.80 7.65 -8.32
CA GLY A 42 -3.52 6.96 -8.26
C GLY A 42 -2.54 7.45 -9.33
N ILE A 43 -1.26 7.55 -8.97
CA ILE A 43 -0.17 7.95 -9.86
C ILE A 43 0.81 6.78 -9.99
N GLY A 44 0.90 6.22 -11.19
CA GLY A 44 2.09 5.52 -11.68
C GLY A 44 2.94 6.47 -12.51
N GLY A 45 2.84 6.37 -13.83
CA GLY A 45 3.55 7.30 -14.73
C GLY A 45 2.88 8.67 -14.90
N GLY A 46 1.70 8.88 -14.31
CA GLY A 46 0.98 10.16 -14.28
C GLY A 46 0.00 10.42 -15.43
N GLY A 47 -0.19 9.48 -16.36
CA GLY A 47 -1.09 9.67 -17.51
C GLY A 47 -2.54 9.92 -17.13
N LEU A 48 -3.08 9.11 -16.20
CA LEU A 48 -4.45 9.24 -15.69
C LEU A 48 -4.70 10.60 -15.05
N ILE A 49 -3.89 10.96 -14.05
CA ILE A 49 -4.09 12.22 -13.33
C ILE A 49 -3.86 13.43 -14.25
N SER A 50 -2.97 13.32 -15.22
CA SER A 50 -2.72 14.37 -16.21
C SER A 50 -3.95 14.63 -17.07
N GLY A 51 -4.63 13.58 -17.54
CA GLY A 51 -5.85 13.69 -18.33
C GLY A 51 -7.00 14.26 -17.52
N VAL A 52 -7.23 13.69 -16.33
CA VAL A 52 -8.26 14.12 -15.39
C VAL A 52 -8.06 15.59 -14.99
N ALA A 53 -6.84 15.97 -14.61
CA ALA A 53 -6.53 17.33 -14.18
C ALA A 53 -6.69 18.36 -15.29
N THR A 54 -6.30 18.02 -16.51
CA THR A 54 -6.48 18.91 -17.67
C THR A 54 -7.95 19.25 -17.88
N TYR A 55 -8.83 18.25 -17.86
CA TYR A 55 -10.26 18.47 -18.04
C TYR A 55 -10.88 19.25 -16.87
N LEU A 56 -10.57 18.84 -15.63
CA LEU A 56 -11.14 19.46 -14.44
C LEU A 56 -10.67 20.89 -14.23
N LYS A 57 -9.41 21.23 -14.47
CA LYS A 57 -8.97 22.63 -14.35
C LYS A 57 -9.64 23.54 -15.39
N ALA A 58 -10.15 23.00 -16.50
CA ALA A 58 -10.93 23.77 -17.47
C ALA A 58 -12.42 23.89 -17.11
N LYS A 59 -13.03 22.85 -16.54
CA LYS A 59 -14.49 22.78 -16.28
C LYS A 59 -14.88 23.08 -14.83
N SER A 60 -14.00 22.77 -13.90
CA SER A 60 -14.20 22.78 -12.46
C SER A 60 -12.93 23.26 -11.75
N PRO A 61 -12.45 24.51 -12.03
CA PRO A 61 -11.12 24.97 -11.60
C PRO A 61 -10.91 25.00 -10.09
N ILE A 62 -11.99 25.04 -9.30
CA ILE A 62 -11.94 25.04 -7.83
C ILE A 62 -11.80 23.62 -7.24
N THR A 63 -12.04 22.57 -8.02
CA THR A 63 -11.84 21.19 -7.55
C THR A 63 -10.37 20.98 -7.26
N LYS A 64 -10.08 20.51 -6.05
CA LYS A 64 -8.74 20.08 -5.65
C LYS A 64 -8.45 18.69 -6.19
N ILE A 65 -7.29 18.55 -6.79
CA ILE A 65 -6.86 17.33 -7.47
C ILE A 65 -5.66 16.79 -6.71
N ILE A 66 -5.85 15.61 -6.11
CA ILE A 66 -4.87 14.96 -5.25
C ILE A 66 -4.33 13.72 -5.96
N GLY A 67 -3.03 13.74 -6.21
CA GLY A 67 -2.28 12.59 -6.67
C GLY A 67 -1.90 11.67 -5.52
N VAL A 68 -2.01 10.36 -5.73
CA VAL A 68 -1.66 9.38 -4.71
C VAL A 68 -0.67 8.38 -5.26
N GLU A 69 0.51 8.31 -4.65
CA GLU A 69 1.55 7.31 -4.95
C GLU A 69 1.68 6.28 -3.82
N PRO A 70 2.15 5.06 -4.11
CA PRO A 70 2.61 4.17 -3.04
C PRO A 70 3.92 4.69 -2.42
N ASP A 71 4.10 4.52 -1.11
CA ASP A 71 5.34 4.87 -0.40
C ASP A 71 6.58 4.19 -1.00
N GLY A 72 6.42 2.98 -1.52
CA GLY A 72 7.48 2.21 -2.17
C GLY A 72 7.84 2.68 -3.58
N ALA A 73 7.06 3.53 -4.24
CA ALA A 73 7.40 4.07 -5.57
C ALA A 73 6.95 5.55 -5.78
N PRO A 74 7.44 6.51 -4.99
CA PRO A 74 6.97 7.90 -5.00
C PRO A 74 7.69 8.75 -6.08
N SER A 75 7.58 8.33 -7.33
CA SER A 75 8.36 8.88 -8.46
C SER A 75 7.96 10.31 -8.86
N MET A 76 6.68 10.63 -8.86
CA MET A 76 6.15 11.98 -9.11
C MET A 76 6.49 12.91 -7.94
N THR A 77 6.35 12.44 -6.71
CA THR A 77 6.73 13.18 -5.50
C THR A 77 8.22 13.56 -5.56
N ALA A 78 9.08 12.60 -5.92
CA ALA A 78 10.51 12.84 -6.09
C ALA A 78 10.80 13.86 -7.21
N ALA A 79 10.10 13.74 -8.35
CA ALA A 79 10.27 14.64 -9.48
C ALA A 79 9.82 16.07 -9.17
N LEU A 80 8.66 16.23 -8.51
CA LEU A 80 8.13 17.53 -8.07
C LEU A 80 9.08 18.20 -7.06
N LYS A 81 9.57 17.44 -6.08
CA LYS A 81 10.51 17.94 -5.07
C LYS A 81 11.82 18.43 -5.68
N GLN A 82 12.32 17.73 -6.70
CA GLN A 82 13.56 18.10 -7.41
C GLN A 82 13.31 19.06 -8.58
N ASN A 83 12.06 19.37 -8.88
CA ASN A 83 11.63 20.21 -9.99
C ASN A 83 12.15 19.73 -11.36
N GLN A 84 12.35 18.42 -11.52
CA GLN A 84 12.78 17.76 -12.75
C GLN A 84 12.43 16.27 -12.70
N VAL A 85 12.29 15.61 -13.85
CA VAL A 85 12.11 14.16 -13.92
C VAL A 85 13.36 13.47 -13.36
N VAL A 86 13.15 12.49 -12.47
CA VAL A 86 14.22 11.71 -11.84
C VAL A 86 13.87 10.24 -11.83
N THR A 87 14.90 9.40 -11.94
CA THR A 87 14.78 7.95 -11.79
C THR A 87 15.02 7.55 -10.34
N LEU A 88 14.10 6.81 -9.74
CA LEU A 88 14.31 6.20 -8.42
C LEU A 88 15.29 5.02 -8.50
N ASP A 89 16.25 4.97 -7.58
CA ASP A 89 17.23 3.87 -7.50
C ASP A 89 16.52 2.52 -7.25
N LYS A 90 15.59 2.51 -6.31
CA LYS A 90 14.83 1.34 -5.85
C LYS A 90 13.35 1.69 -5.72
N ILE A 91 12.50 0.69 -5.96
CA ILE A 91 11.06 0.75 -5.75
C ILE A 91 10.56 -0.57 -5.17
N ASP A 92 9.51 -0.54 -4.36
CA ASP A 92 8.65 -1.71 -4.12
C ASP A 92 7.76 -1.92 -5.35
N LYS A 93 7.59 -3.18 -5.75
CA LYS A 93 6.77 -3.58 -6.90
C LYS A 93 5.39 -4.09 -6.51
N PHE A 94 5.05 -4.08 -5.22
CA PHE A 94 3.78 -4.58 -4.72
C PHE A 94 2.58 -3.88 -5.39
N VAL A 95 2.62 -2.55 -5.48
CA VAL A 95 1.61 -1.76 -6.20
C VAL A 95 2.01 -1.64 -7.67
N ASP A 96 2.04 -2.77 -8.37
CA ASP A 96 2.51 -2.93 -9.75
C ASP A 96 2.03 -1.87 -10.75
N GLY A 97 0.74 -1.53 -10.76
CA GLY A 97 0.16 -0.50 -11.63
C GLY A 97 0.66 0.92 -11.35
N ALA A 98 1.26 1.15 -10.19
CA ALA A 98 1.86 2.42 -9.77
C ALA A 98 3.38 2.31 -9.48
N ALA A 99 3.99 1.14 -9.69
CA ALA A 99 5.40 0.88 -9.42
C ALA A 99 6.30 1.43 -10.54
N VAL A 100 6.28 2.74 -10.74
CA VAL A 100 7.01 3.44 -11.79
C VAL A 100 8.27 4.08 -11.22
N LYS A 101 9.42 3.85 -11.85
CA LYS A 101 10.71 4.41 -11.40
C LYS A 101 10.92 5.86 -11.82
N GLU A 102 10.34 6.24 -12.96
CA GLU A 102 10.53 7.53 -13.59
C GLU A 102 9.22 7.90 -14.28
N VAL A 103 8.65 9.05 -13.91
CA VAL A 103 7.42 9.57 -14.49
C VAL A 103 7.65 10.07 -15.92
N GLY A 104 6.55 10.27 -16.67
CA GLY A 104 6.61 10.89 -17.98
C GLY A 104 7.06 12.34 -17.93
N SER A 105 7.72 12.80 -19.00
CA SER A 105 8.12 14.20 -19.13
C SER A 105 6.90 15.12 -19.25
N LEU A 106 5.89 14.72 -20.04
CA LEU A 106 4.65 15.48 -20.20
C LEU A 106 3.81 15.42 -18.93
N THR A 107 3.68 14.23 -18.34
CA THR A 107 2.87 14.02 -17.14
C THR A 107 3.45 14.75 -15.93
N PHE A 108 4.78 14.85 -15.81
CA PHE A 108 5.43 15.71 -14.82
C PHE A 108 5.07 17.19 -14.98
N GLN A 109 5.10 17.72 -16.22
CA GLN A 109 4.73 19.12 -16.46
C GLN A 109 3.25 19.38 -16.13
N HIS A 110 2.37 18.43 -16.46
CA HIS A 110 0.97 18.50 -16.10
C HIS A 110 0.78 18.48 -14.58
N ALA A 111 1.38 17.51 -13.88
CA ALA A 111 1.28 17.40 -12.43
C ALA A 111 1.75 18.68 -11.74
N LYS A 112 2.89 19.23 -12.15
CA LYS A 112 3.46 20.46 -11.59
C LYS A 112 2.54 21.69 -11.68
N VAL A 113 1.67 21.75 -12.70
CA VAL A 113 0.84 22.93 -12.99
C VAL A 113 -0.63 22.71 -12.62
N LEU A 114 -1.12 21.47 -12.72
CA LEU A 114 -2.55 21.15 -12.68
C LEU A 114 -2.96 20.34 -11.46
N VAL A 115 -2.03 19.63 -10.81
CA VAL A 115 -2.31 18.82 -9.61
C VAL A 115 -2.01 19.66 -8.38
N ASP A 116 -2.97 19.76 -7.47
CA ASP A 116 -2.86 20.65 -6.31
C ASP A 116 -1.93 20.06 -5.23
N GLU A 117 -1.95 18.74 -5.07
CA GLU A 117 -1.11 18.03 -4.11
C GLU A 117 -0.80 16.60 -4.57
N VAL A 118 0.36 16.07 -4.17
CA VAL A 118 0.68 14.64 -4.29
C VAL A 118 1.03 14.11 -2.90
N THR A 119 0.29 13.09 -2.46
CA THR A 119 0.57 12.35 -1.22
C THR A 119 1.06 10.95 -1.54
N THR A 120 1.68 10.32 -0.55
CA THR A 120 2.01 8.90 -0.59
C THR A 120 1.18 8.12 0.43
N VAL A 121 1.00 6.82 0.19
CA VAL A 121 0.28 5.90 1.07
C VAL A 121 1.06 4.59 1.20
N SER A 122 1.21 4.09 2.42
CA SER A 122 1.88 2.82 2.68
C SER A 122 1.13 1.64 2.04
N GLU A 123 1.87 0.64 1.55
CA GLU A 123 1.30 -0.55 0.94
C GLU A 123 0.39 -1.32 1.90
N GLY A 124 0.68 -1.26 3.21
CA GLY A 124 -0.15 -1.84 4.26
C GLY A 124 -1.52 -1.17 4.39
N ALA A 125 -1.57 0.16 4.32
CA ALA A 125 -2.82 0.92 4.28
C ALA A 125 -3.63 0.63 3.00
N VAL A 126 -2.96 0.50 1.87
CA VAL A 126 -3.57 0.06 0.60
C VAL A 126 -4.20 -1.32 0.77
N CYS A 127 -3.50 -2.27 1.38
CA CYS A 127 -4.02 -3.62 1.64
C CYS A 127 -5.27 -3.60 2.52
N SER A 128 -5.22 -2.85 3.62
CA SER A 128 -6.36 -2.68 4.54
C SER A 128 -7.57 -2.10 3.79
N THR A 129 -7.33 -1.12 2.91
CA THR A 129 -8.35 -0.50 2.07
C THR A 129 -8.96 -1.49 1.06
N ILE A 130 -8.16 -2.35 0.40
CA ILE A 130 -8.67 -3.37 -0.51
C ILE A 130 -9.64 -4.31 0.22
N LEU A 131 -9.25 -4.79 1.41
CA LEU A 131 -10.10 -5.67 2.22
C LEU A 131 -11.39 -4.96 2.62
N ASP A 132 -11.31 -3.70 3.04
CA ASP A 132 -12.47 -2.89 3.38
C ASP A 132 -13.42 -2.66 2.19
N MET A 133 -12.89 -2.33 1.01
CA MET A 133 -13.66 -2.16 -0.21
C MET A 133 -14.37 -3.47 -0.60
N TYR A 134 -13.69 -4.61 -0.45
CA TYR A 134 -14.28 -5.92 -0.70
C TYR A 134 -15.39 -6.23 0.31
N THR A 135 -15.11 -6.14 1.60
CA THR A 135 -16.04 -6.57 2.66
C THR A 135 -17.23 -5.63 2.82
N LYS A 136 -17.02 -4.31 2.66
CA LYS A 136 -18.06 -3.30 2.90
C LYS A 136 -18.84 -2.93 1.64
N GLN A 137 -18.23 -2.98 0.46
CA GLN A 137 -18.82 -2.50 -0.79
C GLN A 137 -18.88 -3.56 -1.90
N ALA A 138 -18.34 -4.76 -1.68
CA ALA A 138 -18.19 -5.81 -2.70
C ALA A 138 -17.40 -5.36 -3.94
N ILE A 139 -16.52 -4.36 -3.79
CA ILE A 139 -15.64 -3.89 -4.85
C ILE A 139 -14.33 -4.68 -4.81
N VAL A 140 -13.98 -5.30 -5.94
CA VAL A 140 -12.69 -5.96 -6.13
C VAL A 140 -11.73 -4.96 -6.77
N ALA A 141 -10.81 -4.43 -5.97
CA ALA A 141 -9.76 -3.52 -6.44
C ALA A 141 -8.40 -4.24 -6.49
N GLU A 142 -7.57 -3.88 -7.47
CA GLU A 142 -6.13 -4.17 -7.43
C GLU A 142 -5.42 -3.12 -6.55
N PRO A 143 -4.16 -3.34 -6.14
CA PRO A 143 -3.45 -2.39 -5.26
C PRO A 143 -3.42 -0.95 -5.76
N ALA A 144 -3.12 -0.73 -7.06
CA ALA A 144 -3.12 0.62 -7.63
C ALA A 144 -4.54 1.23 -7.64
N GLY A 145 -5.57 0.39 -7.84
CA GLY A 145 -6.96 0.78 -7.83
C GLY A 145 -7.47 1.27 -6.47
N ALA A 146 -6.84 0.85 -5.38
CA ALA A 146 -7.24 1.25 -4.02
C ALA A 146 -6.50 2.50 -3.50
N LEU A 147 -5.46 2.99 -4.19
CA LEU A 147 -4.64 4.13 -3.72
C LEU A 147 -5.49 5.37 -3.39
N SER A 148 -6.39 5.76 -4.30
CA SER A 148 -7.22 6.95 -4.16
C SER A 148 -8.15 6.90 -2.94
N VAL A 149 -8.64 5.70 -2.60
CA VAL A 149 -9.51 5.47 -1.44
C VAL A 149 -8.67 5.41 -0.16
N ALA A 150 -7.50 4.77 -0.21
CA ALA A 150 -6.61 4.64 0.94
C ALA A 150 -6.09 6.00 1.43
N ALA A 151 -5.88 6.95 0.51
CA ALA A 151 -5.49 8.31 0.86
C ALA A 151 -6.54 9.08 1.68
N LEU A 152 -7.83 8.68 1.66
CA LEU A 152 -8.87 9.40 2.38
C LEU A 152 -8.61 9.50 3.88
N GLU A 153 -7.92 8.53 4.46
CA GLU A 153 -7.56 8.55 5.88
C GLU A 153 -6.65 9.75 6.21
N THR A 154 -5.68 10.06 5.35
CA THR A 154 -4.77 11.20 5.49
C THR A 154 -5.52 12.53 5.46
N TYR A 155 -6.61 12.62 4.68
CA TYR A 155 -7.39 13.85 4.50
C TYR A 155 -8.68 13.89 5.32
N ARG A 156 -8.89 12.95 6.25
CA ARG A 156 -10.15 12.74 6.99
C ARG A 156 -10.79 14.04 7.51
N GLU A 157 -9.99 14.92 8.11
CA GLU A 157 -10.49 16.18 8.66
C GLU A 157 -10.78 17.24 7.57
N GLU A 158 -10.02 17.23 6.47
CA GLU A 158 -10.13 18.21 5.38
C GLU A 158 -11.31 17.94 4.44
N ILE A 159 -11.73 16.68 4.35
CA ILE A 159 -12.82 16.22 3.49
C ILE A 159 -14.17 16.15 4.21
N LYS A 160 -14.23 16.53 5.49
CA LYS A 160 -15.47 16.54 6.24
C LYS A 160 -16.48 17.51 5.61
N ASP A 161 -17.70 17.03 5.40
CA ASP A 161 -18.79 17.77 4.75
C ASP A 161 -18.46 18.23 3.30
N LYS A 162 -17.61 17.46 2.60
CA LYS A 162 -17.17 17.71 1.22
C LYS A 162 -17.62 16.64 0.26
N THR A 163 -17.83 17.02 -1.01
CA THR A 163 -18.08 16.05 -2.09
C THR A 163 -16.73 15.56 -2.61
N VAL A 164 -16.42 14.28 -2.35
CA VAL A 164 -15.14 13.65 -2.69
C VAL A 164 -15.33 12.58 -3.74
N VAL A 165 -14.45 12.56 -4.74
CA VAL A 165 -14.41 11.51 -5.76
C VAL A 165 -13.08 10.77 -5.69
N CYS A 166 -13.14 9.45 -5.55
CA CYS A 166 -11.98 8.58 -5.64
C CYS A 166 -12.04 7.78 -6.94
N ILE A 167 -10.98 7.84 -7.74
CA ILE A 167 -10.87 7.04 -8.95
C ILE A 167 -10.32 5.66 -8.58
N VAL A 168 -11.16 4.63 -8.69
CA VAL A 168 -10.75 3.22 -8.60
C VAL A 168 -10.21 2.80 -9.96
N SER A 169 -8.89 2.84 -10.14
CA SER A 169 -8.26 2.76 -11.47
C SER A 169 -8.25 1.36 -12.09
N GLY A 170 -8.45 0.30 -11.30
CA GLY A 170 -8.37 -1.07 -11.78
C GLY A 170 -8.79 -2.11 -10.77
N GLY A 171 -9.07 -3.31 -11.27
CA GLY A 171 -9.59 -4.44 -10.51
C GLY A 171 -8.98 -5.79 -10.92
N ASN A 172 -7.81 -5.79 -11.58
CA ASN A 172 -7.14 -7.03 -12.00
C ASN A 172 -6.42 -7.68 -10.80
N ASN A 173 -7.19 -8.06 -9.78
CA ASN A 173 -6.65 -8.68 -8.59
C ASN A 173 -6.62 -10.20 -8.73
N ASP A 174 -5.46 -10.81 -8.49
CA ASP A 174 -5.29 -12.27 -8.44
C ASP A 174 -5.66 -12.77 -7.03
N ILE A 175 -6.55 -13.76 -6.94
CA ILE A 175 -6.96 -14.37 -5.68
C ILE A 175 -5.76 -14.92 -4.88
N ASN A 176 -4.70 -15.35 -5.56
CA ASN A 176 -3.49 -15.84 -4.91
C ASN A 176 -2.74 -14.73 -4.15
N ARG A 177 -2.96 -13.45 -4.52
CA ARG A 177 -2.38 -12.29 -3.82
C ARG A 177 -3.14 -11.91 -2.55
N MET A 178 -4.35 -12.44 -2.35
CA MET A 178 -5.16 -12.09 -1.18
C MET A 178 -4.49 -12.48 0.14
N GLN A 179 -3.73 -13.57 0.18
CA GLN A 179 -2.97 -13.95 1.37
C GLN A 179 -1.87 -12.93 1.71
N GLU A 180 -1.15 -12.43 0.70
CA GLU A 180 -0.14 -11.38 0.90
C GLU A 180 -0.79 -10.06 1.31
N ILE A 181 -1.93 -9.71 0.71
CA ILE A 181 -2.71 -8.51 1.06
C ILE A 181 -3.19 -8.58 2.52
N GLU A 182 -3.77 -9.71 2.92
CA GLU A 182 -4.22 -9.93 4.30
C GLU A 182 -3.05 -9.81 5.29
N GLU A 183 -1.91 -10.43 4.97
CA GLU A 183 -0.72 -10.35 5.80
C GLU A 183 -0.19 -8.92 5.94
N ARG A 184 0.00 -8.19 4.83
CA ARG A 184 0.46 -6.80 4.87
C ARG A 184 -0.51 -5.87 5.61
N SER A 185 -1.82 -6.12 5.47
CA SER A 185 -2.86 -5.42 6.24
C SER A 185 -2.70 -5.65 7.74
N LEU A 186 -2.63 -6.91 8.17
CA LEU A 186 -2.50 -7.25 9.59
C LEU A 186 -1.20 -6.72 10.23
N LEU A 187 -0.11 -6.67 9.47
CA LEU A 187 1.14 -6.04 9.91
C LEU A 187 0.97 -4.53 10.07
N HIS A 188 0.30 -3.87 9.12
CA HIS A 188 0.03 -2.44 9.16
C HIS A 188 -0.86 -2.03 10.33
N GLU A 189 -1.90 -2.82 10.60
CA GLU A 189 -2.81 -2.61 11.73
C GLU A 189 -2.18 -2.92 13.10
N GLY A 190 -0.95 -3.45 13.13
CA GLY A 190 -0.25 -3.84 14.35
C GLY A 190 -0.86 -5.07 15.03
N LEU A 191 -1.52 -5.95 14.26
CA LEU A 191 -2.15 -7.17 14.77
C LEU A 191 -1.26 -8.40 14.59
N LYS A 192 -0.49 -8.48 13.51
CA LYS A 192 0.38 -9.64 13.23
C LYS A 192 1.83 -9.33 13.56
N HIS A 193 2.49 -10.23 14.27
CA HIS A 193 3.86 -10.03 14.77
C HIS A 193 4.69 -11.30 14.63
N TYR A 194 5.93 -11.14 14.20
CA TYR A 194 6.88 -12.23 13.99
C TYR A 194 8.08 -12.10 14.91
N PHE A 195 8.47 -13.22 15.52
CA PHE A 195 9.59 -13.31 16.45
C PHE A 195 10.47 -14.51 16.12
N ILE A 196 11.78 -14.36 16.33
CA ILE A 196 12.68 -15.49 16.54
C ILE A 196 12.83 -15.69 18.05
N VAL A 197 12.46 -16.86 18.53
CA VAL A 197 12.49 -17.23 19.95
C VAL A 197 13.20 -18.57 20.12
N ASN A 198 14.03 -18.68 21.15
CA ASN A 198 14.78 -19.89 21.44
C ASN A 198 13.98 -20.82 22.35
N PHE A 199 13.55 -21.95 21.80
CA PHE A 199 12.87 -22.97 22.59
C PHE A 199 13.87 -23.90 23.27
N SER A 200 13.69 -24.12 24.57
CA SER A 200 14.40 -25.18 25.28
C SER A 200 13.99 -26.56 24.75
N GLN A 201 14.94 -27.46 24.48
CA GLN A 201 14.65 -28.81 23.96
C GLN A 201 14.17 -29.76 25.07
N ARG A 202 13.18 -29.33 25.84
CA ARG A 202 12.47 -30.16 26.81
C ARG A 202 11.02 -30.35 26.38
N PRO A 203 10.41 -31.52 26.68
CA PRO A 203 8.98 -31.69 26.54
C PRO A 203 8.22 -30.58 27.27
N GLY A 204 7.22 -29.99 26.61
CA GLY A 204 6.35 -28.98 27.20
C GLY A 204 6.71 -27.51 26.95
N ALA A 205 7.85 -27.19 26.33
CA ALA A 205 8.22 -25.80 26.04
C ALA A 205 7.20 -25.06 25.16
N LEU A 206 6.59 -25.74 24.18
CA LEU A 206 5.49 -25.18 23.40
C LEU A 206 4.23 -24.94 24.24
N LYS A 207 3.92 -25.86 25.15
CA LYS A 207 2.77 -25.73 26.05
C LYS A 207 2.93 -24.53 26.98
N GLU A 208 4.15 -24.32 27.49
CA GLU A 208 4.53 -23.15 28.29
C GLU A 208 4.36 -21.87 27.49
N PHE A 209 4.87 -21.81 26.25
CA PHE A 209 4.67 -20.65 25.39
C PHE A 209 3.18 -20.35 25.16
N VAL A 210 2.38 -21.36 24.82
CA VAL A 210 0.94 -21.18 24.59
C VAL A 210 0.22 -20.69 25.85
N ASN A 211 0.54 -21.24 27.02
CA ASN A 211 -0.16 -20.90 28.26
C ASN A 211 0.30 -19.57 28.87
N ASP A 212 1.60 -19.29 28.83
CA ASP A 212 2.22 -18.23 29.61
C ASP A 212 2.61 -17.01 28.75
N VAL A 213 2.73 -17.19 27.42
CA VAL A 213 3.11 -16.11 26.48
C VAL A 213 1.95 -15.72 25.55
N LEU A 214 1.31 -16.69 24.92
CA LEU A 214 0.29 -16.43 23.91
C LEU A 214 -1.03 -15.92 24.52
N GLY A 215 -1.48 -16.52 25.62
CA GLY A 215 -2.73 -16.12 26.27
C GLY A 215 -3.96 -16.43 25.39
N HIS A 216 -4.64 -15.39 24.91
CA HIS A 216 -5.82 -15.49 24.04
C HIS A 216 -5.52 -15.29 22.55
N ASP A 217 -4.28 -14.92 22.21
CA ASP A 217 -3.85 -14.66 20.84
C ASP A 217 -3.66 -15.96 20.05
N ASP A 218 -3.55 -15.85 18.72
CA ASP A 218 -3.40 -17.01 17.84
C ASP A 218 -1.96 -17.15 17.32
N ILE A 219 -1.47 -18.39 17.18
CA ILE A 219 -0.21 -18.66 16.48
C ILE A 219 -0.51 -18.84 14.98
N THR A 220 0.03 -17.95 14.14
CA THR A 220 -0.14 -18.01 12.68
C THR A 220 1.03 -18.66 11.95
N LYS A 221 2.22 -18.68 12.57
CA LYS A 221 3.41 -19.35 12.04
C LYS A 221 4.17 -20.00 13.17
N PHE A 222 4.63 -21.23 12.97
CA PHE A 222 5.51 -21.91 13.91
C PHE A 222 6.49 -22.76 13.11
N GLU A 223 7.70 -22.26 12.93
CA GLU A 223 8.72 -22.91 12.11
C GLU A 223 9.98 -23.19 12.94
N TYR A 224 10.26 -24.48 13.12
CA TYR A 224 11.42 -24.95 13.87
C TYR A 224 12.58 -25.27 12.92
N THR A 225 13.70 -24.56 13.06
CA THR A 225 14.91 -24.90 12.31
C THR A 225 15.77 -25.89 13.11
N LYS A 226 15.72 -27.17 12.74
CA LYS A 226 16.52 -28.22 13.40
C LYS A 226 18.00 -28.08 13.06
N LYS A 227 18.78 -27.42 13.92
CA LYS A 227 20.25 -27.53 13.90
C LYS A 227 20.71 -28.77 14.66
N VAL A 228 21.61 -29.52 14.04
CA VAL A 228 22.26 -30.70 14.61
C VAL A 228 23.11 -30.24 15.81
N ASN A 229 22.76 -30.65 17.03
CA ASN A 229 23.53 -30.54 18.28
C ASN A 229 23.67 -29.19 19.02
N ARG A 230 22.57 -28.54 19.45
CA ARG A 230 22.57 -27.67 20.66
C ARG A 230 21.24 -27.79 21.42
N GLY A 231 21.26 -27.66 22.75
CA GLY A 231 20.10 -27.86 23.64
C GLY A 231 18.96 -26.84 23.51
N ASN A 232 19.15 -25.76 22.73
CA ASN A 232 18.13 -24.79 22.34
C ASN A 232 18.13 -24.63 20.81
N GLY A 233 16.95 -24.39 20.21
CA GLY A 233 16.80 -24.16 18.77
C GLY A 233 15.96 -22.92 18.48
N PRO A 234 16.34 -22.10 17.48
CA PRO A 234 15.55 -20.94 17.10
C PRO A 234 14.25 -21.39 16.41
N VAL A 235 13.16 -20.75 16.81
CA VAL A 235 11.82 -20.94 16.25
C VAL A 235 11.33 -19.61 15.76
N ILE A 236 10.83 -19.59 14.51
CA ILE A 236 10.09 -18.45 14.00
C ILE A 236 8.64 -18.64 14.43
N ILE A 237 8.14 -17.68 15.20
CA ILE A 237 6.74 -17.64 15.64
C ILE A 237 6.06 -16.41 15.07
N GLY A 238 4.93 -16.62 14.40
CA GLY A 238 3.97 -15.57 14.07
C GLY A 238 2.84 -15.59 15.09
N VAL A 239 2.55 -14.45 15.70
CA VAL A 239 1.45 -14.24 16.63
C VAL A 239 0.48 -13.24 16.01
N LEU A 240 -0.81 -13.56 16.05
CA LEU A 240 -1.90 -12.67 15.68
C LEU A 240 -2.62 -12.24 16.96
N LEU A 241 -2.51 -10.96 17.28
CA LEU A 241 -3.20 -10.33 18.39
C LEU A 241 -4.69 -10.18 18.08
N GLN A 242 -5.52 -10.36 19.11
CA GLN A 242 -6.94 -9.97 19.03
C GLN A 242 -7.15 -8.45 19.20
N ASP A 243 -6.31 -7.81 20.02
CA ASP A 243 -6.27 -6.37 20.23
C ASP A 243 -4.84 -5.86 20.05
N LYS A 244 -4.64 -4.88 19.15
CA LYS A 244 -3.33 -4.27 18.91
C LYS A 244 -2.74 -3.60 20.15
N ASN A 245 -3.57 -3.20 21.12
CA ASN A 245 -3.11 -2.58 22.37
C ASN A 245 -2.41 -3.57 23.30
N ASP A 246 -2.56 -4.89 23.08
CA ASP A 246 -1.91 -5.92 23.89
C ASP A 246 -0.46 -6.19 23.48
N TYR A 247 0.04 -5.52 22.44
CA TYR A 247 1.38 -5.74 21.89
C TYR A 247 2.50 -5.56 22.93
N GLU A 248 2.47 -4.49 23.71
CA GLU A 248 3.47 -4.27 24.78
C GLU A 248 3.44 -5.41 25.81
N GLY A 249 2.23 -5.86 26.19
CA GLY A 249 2.07 -6.99 27.09
C GLY A 249 2.58 -8.31 26.48
N LEU A 250 2.43 -8.51 25.18
CA LEU A 250 3.02 -9.65 24.47
C LEU A 250 4.55 -9.58 24.51
N LEU A 251 5.15 -8.42 24.25
CA LEU A 251 6.60 -8.23 24.29
C LEU A 251 7.17 -8.56 25.67
N ASP A 252 6.54 -8.09 26.75
CA ASP A 252 6.95 -8.42 28.12
C ASP A 252 6.96 -9.93 28.38
N ARG A 253 5.91 -10.64 27.93
CA ARG A 253 5.82 -12.10 28.10
C ARG A 253 6.82 -12.85 27.23
N VAL A 254 7.05 -12.41 25.99
CA VAL A 254 8.06 -12.98 25.09
C VAL A 254 9.46 -12.77 25.67
N ALA A 255 9.76 -11.58 26.19
CA ALA A 255 11.04 -11.26 26.83
C ALA A 255 11.28 -12.08 28.11
N ALA A 256 10.23 -12.33 28.89
CA ALA A 256 10.29 -13.21 30.06
C ALA A 256 10.55 -14.67 29.69
N PHE A 257 10.00 -15.14 28.55
CA PHE A 257 10.20 -16.48 28.04
C PHE A 257 11.60 -16.68 27.42
N ASP A 258 12.05 -15.73 26.59
CA ASP A 258 13.38 -15.69 26.01
C ASP A 258 13.91 -14.25 25.98
N PRO A 259 14.80 -13.86 26.90
CA PRO A 259 15.41 -12.52 26.90
C PRO A 259 16.25 -12.20 25.66
N SER A 260 16.55 -13.20 24.83
CA SER A 260 17.31 -13.07 23.58
C SER A 260 16.44 -13.15 22.32
N TYR A 261 15.13 -12.98 22.45
CA TYR A 261 14.21 -12.95 21.31
C TYR A 261 14.57 -11.83 20.32
N ILE A 262 14.21 -12.03 19.06
CA ILE A 262 14.42 -11.05 17.99
C ILE A 262 13.07 -10.75 17.35
N PRO A 263 12.55 -9.51 17.45
CA PRO A 263 11.40 -9.09 16.65
C PRO A 263 11.81 -9.03 15.16
N ILE A 264 11.00 -9.61 14.28
CA ILE A 264 11.26 -9.67 12.84
C ILE A 264 10.62 -8.49 12.12
N ASN A 265 9.44 -8.03 12.55
CA ASN A 265 8.66 -7.00 11.87
C ASN A 265 9.47 -5.72 11.59
N ASP A 266 10.32 -5.29 12.52
CA ASP A 266 11.11 -4.06 12.42
C ASP A 266 12.32 -4.20 11.47
N ASN A 267 12.64 -5.42 11.05
CA ASN A 267 13.78 -5.70 10.16
C ASN A 267 13.30 -6.28 8.84
N GLN A 268 13.13 -5.40 7.85
CA GLN A 268 12.65 -5.77 6.53
C GLN A 268 13.50 -6.83 5.83
N THR A 269 14.82 -6.89 6.10
CA THR A 269 15.68 -7.94 5.54
C THR A 269 15.38 -9.31 6.14
N LEU A 270 15.20 -9.37 7.47
CA LEU A 270 14.81 -10.61 8.14
C LEU A 270 13.40 -11.04 7.75
N TYR A 271 12.48 -10.08 7.65
CA TYR A 271 11.11 -10.33 7.20
C TYR A 271 11.11 -10.99 5.81
N THR A 272 11.74 -10.37 4.81
CA THR A 272 11.80 -10.92 3.44
C THR A 272 12.50 -12.29 3.36
N LEU A 273 13.42 -12.61 4.28
CA LEU A 273 14.15 -13.88 4.28
C LEU A 273 13.36 -15.01 4.95
N LEU A 274 12.56 -14.69 5.97
CA LEU A 274 12.04 -15.67 6.93
C LEU A 274 10.50 -15.75 6.97
N VAL A 275 9.80 -14.75 6.45
CA VAL A 275 8.34 -14.68 6.42
C VAL A 275 7.87 -14.90 4.99
#